data_AF-A0A946AXP8-F1
#
_entry.id   AF-A0A946AXP8-F1
#
_cell.length_a   1.000
_cell.length_b   1.000
_cell.length_c   1.000
_cell.angle_alpha   90.00
_cell.angle_beta   90.00
_cell.angle_gamma   90.00
#
_symmetry.space_group_name_H-M   'P 1'
#
loop_
_entity.id
_entity.type
_entity.pdbx_description
1 polymer ?
#
loop_
_entity_poly.entity_id
_entity_poly.type
_entity_poly.pdbx_seq_one_letter_code
_entity_poly.pdbx_strand_id
1 'polypeptide(L)'
;MLNLLSTLTTQEIEKLKTCVPKLAEGIQNTANQKIRWDERLRAEEYAGMVQDPHSRVVFMVLADQVFRLSKDSAILKKFTHILNTHGIPSFFGSFDQLMLKALKIFGPLVPSFLSPPI
;
A
#
# COMPACT_ATOMS: atom_id res chain seq x y z
N MET A 1 20.03 -5.88 27.41
CA MET A 1 20.28 -5.62 25.98
C MET A 1 21.72 -6.08 25.71
N LEU A 2 21.92 -7.19 24.99
CA LEU A 2 23.27 -7.73 24.73
C LEU A 2 23.98 -6.83 23.71
N ASN A 3 25.05 -6.17 24.13
CA ASN A 3 25.86 -5.33 23.23
C ASN A 3 26.79 -6.24 22.41
N LEU A 4 26.31 -6.75 21.28
CA LEU A 4 27.06 -7.66 20.40
C LEU A 4 28.38 -7.07 19.88
N LEU A 5 28.55 -5.75 19.96
CA LEU A 5 29.77 -5.06 19.57
C LEU A 5 30.86 -5.11 20.64
N SER A 6 30.53 -5.35 21.91
CA SER A 6 31.53 -5.43 22.99
C SER A 6 32.27 -6.77 23.05
N THR A 7 31.82 -7.76 22.26
CA THR A 7 32.45 -9.09 22.14
C THR A 7 33.36 -9.23 20.91
N LEU A 8 33.40 -8.22 20.05
CA LEU A 8 34.14 -8.25 18.79
C LEU A 8 35.40 -7.39 18.88
N THR A 9 36.47 -7.87 18.28
CA THR A 9 37.72 -7.11 18.15
C THR A 9 37.54 -5.94 17.19
N THR A 10 38.35 -4.89 17.34
CA THR A 10 38.34 -3.71 16.45
C THR A 10 38.53 -4.10 14.98
N GLN A 11 39.32 -5.13 14.71
CA GLN A 11 39.56 -5.64 13.36
C GLN A 11 38.33 -6.36 12.77
N GLU A 12 37.59 -7.12 13.57
CA GLU A 12 36.34 -7.76 13.14
C GLU A 12 35.25 -6.72 12.86
N ILE A 13 35.19 -5.65 13.66
CA ILE A 13 34.26 -4.54 13.45
C ILE A 13 34.55 -3.84 12.11
N GLU A 14 35.82 -3.52 11.81
CA GLU A 14 36.20 -2.90 10.53
C GLU A 14 35.91 -3.82 9.33
N LYS A 15 36.13 -5.13 9.48
CA LYS A 15 35.76 -6.10 8.45
C LYS A 15 34.24 -6.15 8.23
N LEU A 16 33.45 -6.15 9.30
CA LEU A 16 31.98 -6.16 9.24
C LEU A 16 31.43 -4.90 8.56
N LYS A 17 31.97 -3.71 8.89
CA LYS A 17 31.59 -2.45 8.23
C LYS A 17 31.73 -2.50 6.72
N THR A 18 32.69 -3.29 6.21
CA THR A 18 32.92 -3.43 4.77
C THR A 18 32.13 -4.59 4.16
N CYS A 19 32.05 -5.73 4.84
CA CYS A 19 31.40 -6.93 4.32
C CYS A 19 29.88 -6.85 4.32
N VAL A 20 29.27 -6.22 5.34
CA VAL A 20 27.81 -6.16 5.46
C VAL A 20 27.17 -5.34 4.34
N PRO A 21 27.62 -4.13 4.00
CA PRO A 21 27.07 -3.39 2.87
C PRO A 21 27.24 -4.12 1.54
N LYS A 22 28.39 -4.76 1.31
CA LYS A 22 28.65 -5.55 0.09
C LYS A 22 27.70 -6.75 -0.04
N LEU A 23 27.40 -7.43 1.07
CA LEU A 23 26.45 -8.53 1.07
C LEU A 23 25.03 -8.02 0.80
N ALA A 24 24.63 -6.93 1.46
CA ALA A 24 23.32 -6.31 1.25
C ALA A 24 23.15 -5.86 -0.21
N GLU A 25 24.17 -5.25 -0.80
CA GLU A 25 24.21 -4.88 -2.21
C GLU A 25 24.06 -6.10 -3.12
N GLY A 26 24.79 -7.19 -2.86
CA GLY A 26 24.67 -8.42 -3.64
C GLY A 26 23.26 -9.03 -3.59
N ILE A 27 22.63 -9.03 -2.41
CA ILE A 27 21.25 -9.48 -2.23
C ILE A 27 20.29 -8.57 -3.02
N GLN A 28 20.41 -7.24 -2.88
CA GLN A 28 19.54 -6.29 -3.56
C GLN A 28 19.66 -6.38 -5.07
N ASN A 29 20.87 -6.52 -5.60
CA ASN A 29 21.12 -6.66 -7.04
C ASN A 29 20.52 -7.96 -7.58
N THR A 30 20.67 -9.06 -6.85
CA THR A 30 20.05 -10.34 -7.22
C THR A 30 18.53 -10.25 -7.21
N ALA A 31 17.94 -9.55 -6.23
CA ALA A 31 16.51 -9.32 -6.18
C ALA A 31 16.04 -8.48 -7.38
N ASN A 32 16.73 -7.38 -7.70
CA ASN A 32 16.39 -6.50 -8.82
C ASN A 32 16.42 -7.23 -10.17
N GLN A 33 17.32 -8.20 -10.36
CA GLN A 33 17.39 -9.02 -11.58
C GLN A 33 16.21 -9.98 -11.73
N LYS A 34 15.54 -10.34 -10.64
CA LYS A 34 14.43 -11.31 -10.61
C LYS A 34 13.05 -10.65 -10.56
N ILE A 35 12.98 -9.34 -10.37
CA ILE A 35 11.72 -8.61 -10.31
C ILE A 35 10.98 -8.72 -11.65
N ARG A 36 9.71 -9.10 -11.58
CA ARG A 36 8.80 -9.10 -12.72
C ARG A 36 8.20 -7.71 -12.92
N TRP A 37 7.74 -7.41 -14.13
CA TRP A 37 7.17 -6.10 -14.47
C TRP A 37 5.94 -5.72 -13.63
N ASP A 38 5.06 -6.68 -13.36
CA ASP A 38 3.87 -6.49 -12.52
C ASP A 38 4.21 -6.29 -11.02
N GLU A 39 5.32 -6.86 -10.56
CA GLU A 39 5.82 -6.61 -9.20
C GLU A 39 6.41 -5.21 -9.08
N ARG A 40 7.12 -4.75 -10.11
CA ARG A 40 7.65 -3.39 -10.16
C ARG A 40 6.54 -2.33 -10.15
N LEU A 41 5.49 -2.54 -10.94
CA LEU A 41 4.34 -1.63 -10.96
C LEU A 41 3.67 -1.54 -9.57
N ARG A 42 3.44 -2.68 -8.92
CA ARG A 42 2.88 -2.71 -7.55
C ARG A 42 3.81 -2.07 -6.52
N ALA A 43 5.12 -2.22 -6.67
CA ALA A 43 6.10 -1.56 -5.80
C ALA A 43 6.06 -0.03 -5.98
N GLU A 44 5.85 0.47 -7.19
CA GLU A 44 5.68 1.89 -7.47
C GLU A 44 4.37 2.44 -6.88
N GLU A 45 3.26 1.71 -7.01
CA GLU A 45 1.98 2.05 -6.35
C GLU A 45 2.15 2.10 -4.82
N TYR A 46 2.82 1.09 -4.24
CA TYR A 46 3.10 1.07 -2.80
C TYR A 46 4.00 2.24 -2.38
N ALA A 47 5.05 2.54 -3.16
CA ALA A 47 5.91 3.69 -2.92
C ALA A 47 5.12 5.01 -2.97
N GLY A 48 4.18 5.15 -3.92
CA GLY A 48 3.26 6.27 -4.00
C GLY A 48 2.40 6.40 -2.73
N MET A 49 1.87 5.29 -2.20
CA MET A 49 1.13 5.28 -0.93
C MET A 49 2.00 5.68 0.26
N VAL A 50 3.29 5.32 0.25
CA VAL A 50 4.23 5.72 1.29
C VAL A 50 4.60 7.21 1.17
N GLN A 51 4.68 7.76 -0.03
CA GLN A 51 5.08 9.15 -0.24
C GLN A 51 3.94 10.17 -0.08
N ASP A 52 2.68 9.74 -0.16
CA ASP A 52 1.49 10.59 0.04
C ASP A 52 0.78 10.28 1.38
N PRO A 53 1.09 11.04 2.46
CA PRO A 53 0.47 10.84 3.77
C PRO A 53 -1.05 11.00 3.74
N HIS A 54 -1.57 11.89 2.89
CA HIS A 54 -3.00 12.15 2.81
C HIS A 54 -3.71 10.94 2.20
N SER A 55 -3.28 10.47 1.03
CA SER A 55 -3.86 9.28 0.40
C SER A 55 -3.77 8.04 1.28
N ARG A 56 -2.69 7.91 2.06
CA ARG A 56 -2.55 6.82 3.05
C ARG A 56 -3.61 6.88 4.15
N VAL A 57 -3.89 8.07 4.68
CA VAL A 57 -4.94 8.25 5.69
C VAL A 57 -6.31 7.89 5.10
N VAL A 58 -6.60 8.33 3.87
CA VAL A 58 -7.87 7.98 3.20
C VAL A 58 -7.99 6.46 3.04
N PHE A 59 -6.93 5.79 2.61
CA PHE A 59 -6.92 4.33 2.47
C PHE A 59 -7.12 3.61 3.81
N MET A 60 -6.44 4.04 4.87
CA MET A 60 -6.63 3.48 6.22
C MET A 60 -8.07 3.67 6.73
N VAL A 61 -8.66 4.85 6.50
CA VAL A 61 -10.05 5.15 6.86
C VAL A 61 -11.03 4.28 6.07
N LEU A 62 -10.80 4.08 4.78
CA LEU A 62 -11.58 3.15 3.96
C LEU A 62 -11.48 1.72 4.50
N ALA A 63 -10.27 1.21 4.71
CA ALA A 63 -10.04 -0.15 5.19
C ALA A 63 -10.67 -0.40 6.56
N ASP A 64 -10.54 0.54 7.51
CA ASP A 64 -11.15 0.38 8.84
C ASP A 64 -12.68 0.51 8.79
N GLN A 65 -13.23 1.53 8.11
CA GLN A 65 -14.65 1.82 8.20
C GLN A 65 -15.52 0.97 7.27
N VAL A 66 -14.99 0.56 6.12
CA VAL A 66 -15.76 -0.22 5.14
C VAL A 66 -15.76 -1.69 5.53
N PHE A 67 -14.64 -2.25 5.98
CA PHE A 67 -14.57 -3.66 6.38
C PHE A 67 -15.31 -3.96 7.70
N ARG A 68 -15.66 -2.94 8.48
CA ARG A 68 -16.54 -3.09 9.66
C ARG A 68 -18.02 -3.24 9.30
N LEU A 69 -18.42 -2.95 8.07
CA LEU A 69 -19.81 -3.01 7.65
C LEU A 69 -20.11 -4.41 7.10
N SER A 70 -21.24 -4.98 7.52
CA SER A 70 -21.69 -6.32 7.10
C SER A 70 -22.71 -6.30 5.98
N LYS A 71 -23.20 -5.12 5.58
CA LYS A 71 -24.24 -4.96 4.56
C LYS A 71 -23.71 -4.14 3.39
N ASP A 72 -23.79 -4.71 2.21
CA ASP A 72 -23.27 -4.14 0.97
C ASP A 72 -23.78 -2.74 0.64
N SER A 73 -25.06 -2.45 0.89
CA SER A 73 -25.60 -1.11 0.65
C SER A 73 -25.05 -0.06 1.62
N ALA A 74 -24.69 -0.47 2.84
CA ALA A 74 -24.02 0.38 3.80
C ALA A 74 -22.54 0.58 3.41
N ILE A 75 -21.88 -0.48 2.93
CA ILE A 75 -20.51 -0.44 2.38
C ILE A 75 -20.44 0.60 1.26
N LEU A 76 -21.28 0.49 0.23
CA LEU A 76 -21.25 1.37 -0.93
C LEU A 76 -21.50 2.83 -0.56
N LYS A 77 -22.50 3.09 0.31
CA LYS A 77 -22.82 4.43 0.78
C LYS A 77 -21.65 5.04 1.56
N LYS A 78 -21.02 4.26 2.44
CA LYS A 78 -19.90 4.72 3.28
C LYS A 78 -18.64 4.94 2.44
N PHE A 79 -18.35 4.02 1.53
CA PHE A 79 -17.22 4.10 0.60
C PHE A 79 -17.33 5.37 -0.27
N THR A 80 -18.49 5.60 -0.88
CA THR A 80 -18.77 6.79 -1.69
C THR A 80 -18.65 8.08 -0.87
N HIS A 81 -19.16 8.08 0.37
CA HIS A 81 -19.05 9.24 1.26
C HIS A 81 -17.60 9.58 1.60
N ILE A 82 -16.76 8.60 1.93
CA ILE A 82 -15.34 8.81 2.24
C ILE A 82 -14.59 9.36 1.02
N LEU A 83 -14.83 8.82 -0.18
CA LEU A 83 -14.23 9.31 -1.44
C LEU A 83 -14.72 10.70 -1.83
N ASN A 84 -15.94 11.08 -1.46
CA ASN A 84 -16.46 12.44 -1.68
C ASN A 84 -15.75 13.44 -0.77
N THR A 85 -15.59 13.10 0.52
CA THR A 85 -15.02 13.99 1.52
C THR A 85 -13.51 14.13 1.40
N HIS A 86 -12.81 13.03 1.14
CA HIS A 86 -11.34 13.00 1.16
C HIS A 86 -10.70 12.80 -0.21
N GLY A 87 -11.49 12.65 -1.28
CA GLY A 87 -10.97 12.43 -2.62
C GLY A 87 -10.52 10.97 -2.86
N ILE A 88 -10.02 10.73 -4.07
CA ILE A 88 -9.55 9.42 -4.52
C ILE A 88 -8.05 9.32 -4.22
N PRO A 89 -7.57 8.26 -3.55
CA PRO A 89 -6.15 8.11 -3.27
C PRO A 89 -5.31 8.09 -4.56
N SER A 90 -4.23 8.88 -4.58
CA SER A 90 -3.43 9.16 -5.77
C SER A 90 -2.54 7.99 -6.23
N PHE A 91 -2.24 7.06 -5.32
CA PHE A 91 -1.34 5.94 -5.54
C PHE A 91 -1.94 4.79 -6.36
N PHE A 92 -3.27 4.77 -6.53
CA PHE A 92 -3.91 3.77 -7.39
C PHE A 92 -3.54 4.02 -8.86
N GLY A 93 -3.37 2.94 -9.63
CA GLY A 93 -3.19 3.02 -11.07
C GLY A 93 -4.32 3.77 -11.77
N SER A 94 -4.05 4.26 -12.99
CA SER A 94 -5.01 5.11 -13.74
C SER A 94 -6.36 4.43 -14.01
N PHE A 95 -6.36 3.10 -14.21
CA PHE A 95 -7.58 2.33 -14.42
C PHE A 95 -8.41 2.23 -13.13
N ASP A 96 -7.76 1.98 -11.99
CA ASP A 96 -8.42 1.91 -10.69
C ASP A 96 -8.98 3.28 -10.29
N GLN A 97 -8.24 4.37 -10.55
CA GLN A 97 -8.76 5.72 -10.36
C GLN A 97 -10.00 5.99 -11.22
N LEU A 98 -10.04 5.49 -12.46
CA LEU A 98 -11.20 5.62 -13.34
C LEU A 98 -12.40 4.84 -12.79
N MET A 99 -12.19 3.61 -12.33
CA MET A 99 -13.22 2.80 -11.68
C MET A 99 -13.76 3.46 -10.40
N LEU A 100 -12.88 4.03 -9.57
CA LEU A 100 -13.27 4.76 -8.35
C LEU A 100 -14.03 6.06 -8.67
N LYS A 101 -13.64 6.78 -9.74
CA LYS A 101 -14.40 7.92 -10.25
C LYS A 101 -15.78 7.48 -10.74
N ALA A 102 -15.86 6.39 -11.50
CA ALA A 102 -17.12 5.82 -11.95
C ALA A 102 -17.99 5.42 -10.76
N LEU A 103 -17.43 4.75 -9.75
CA LEU A 103 -18.15 4.38 -8.53
C LEU A 103 -18.63 5.60 -7.74
N LYS A 104 -17.83 6.68 -7.67
CA LYS A 104 -18.24 7.95 -7.05
C LYS A 104 -19.45 8.57 -7.76
N ILE A 105 -19.51 8.47 -9.09
CA ILE A 105 -20.56 9.06 -9.93
C ILE A 105 -21.82 8.18 -9.96
N PHE A 106 -21.65 6.86 -10.14
CA PHE A 106 -22.73 5.91 -10.31
C PHE A 106 -23.16 5.23 -9.01
N GLY A 107 -22.36 5.26 -7.95
CA GLY A 107 -22.66 4.66 -6.64
C GLY A 107 -23.99 5.11 -6.02
N PRO A 108 -24.38 6.40 -6.12
CA PRO A 108 -25.71 6.86 -5.71
C PRO A 108 -26.88 6.36 -6.58
N LEU A 109 -26.58 5.89 -7.79
CA LEU A 109 -27.56 5.40 -8.78
C LEU A 109 -27.72 3.87 -8.72
N VAL A 110 -26.85 3.14 -8.01
CA VAL A 110 -26.95 1.68 -7.86
C VAL A 110 -28.16 1.36 -6.95
N PRO A 111 -29.21 0.69 -7.46
CA PRO A 111 -30.35 0.29 -6.66
C PRO A 111 -29.92 -0.72 -5.58
N SER A 112 -30.46 -0.60 -4.36
CA SER A 112 -30.14 -1.43 -3.19
C SER A 112 -30.27 -2.95 -3.38
N PHE A 113 -30.87 -3.42 -4.48
CA PHE A 113 -31.06 -4.83 -4.83
C PHE A 113 -29.95 -5.41 -5.74
N LEU A 114 -29.06 -4.57 -6.30
CA LEU A 114 -27.90 -5.02 -7.10
C LEU A 114 -26.65 -5.33 -6.26
N SER A 115 -26.73 -5.21 -4.93
CA SER A 115 -25.70 -5.77 -4.05
C SER A 115 -25.67 -7.29 -4.22
N PRO A 116 -24.50 -7.88 -4.51
CA PRO A 116 -24.41 -9.33 -4.63
C PRO A 116 -24.89 -9.99 -3.32
N PRO A 117 -25.86 -10.91 -3.37
CA PRO A 117 -26.16 -11.71 -2.20
C PRO A 117 -24.94 -12.58 -1.90
N ILE A 118 -24.55 -12.62 -0.63
CA ILE A 118 -23.51 -13.53 -0.11
C ILE A 118 -23.95 -14.97 -0.34
#